data_AF-A0A7S1Z993-F1
#
_entry.id   AF-A0A7S1Z993-F1
#
_cell.length_a   1.000
_cell.length_b   1.000
_cell.length_c   1.000
_cell.angle_alpha   90.00
_cell.angle_beta   90.00
_cell.angle_gamma   90.00
#
_symmetry.space_group_name_H-M   'P 1'
#
loop_
_entity.id
_entity.type
_entity.pdbx_description
1 polymer ?
#
loop_
_entity_poly.entity_id
_entity_poly.type
_entity_poly.pdbx_seq_one_letter_code
_entity_poly.pdbx_strand_id
1 'polypeptide(L)'
;DLGGGGGGADLTPYYLFDDDVSEFHGLYRDLCDRHFPPGSGDDSPFSYRKMKECCDDYFYLPARSEHRGTGGIFFDDMPASDGTLEFVRDVAESWVPSWRPIVERRRDASYGEEQRQWQLLRRGRYLEFNLLYDRGVKFGLANANPRVEGVMVSAPPLIAWEYNHELQEGSEEERLMKVLKKPKDWV
;
A
#
# COMPACT_ATOMS: atom_id res chain seq x y z
N ASP A 1 19.80 20.18 -7.96
CA ASP A 1 18.50 19.64 -7.53
C ASP A 1 18.37 19.69 -6.02
N LEU A 2 17.61 20.67 -5.53
CA LEU A 2 17.22 20.73 -4.12
C LEU A 2 16.19 19.61 -3.93
N GLY A 3 16.56 18.56 -3.19
CA GLY A 3 15.79 17.33 -3.08
C GLY A 3 14.33 17.58 -2.68
N GLY A 4 13.41 17.10 -3.51
CA GLY A 4 11.98 17.09 -3.21
C GLY A 4 11.61 16.05 -2.15
N GLY A 5 10.34 16.03 -1.76
CA GLY A 5 9.75 15.00 -0.91
C GLY A 5 9.14 13.86 -1.74
N GLY A 6 9.31 12.63 -1.27
CA GLY A 6 8.64 11.45 -1.81
C GLY A 6 8.30 10.49 -0.68
N GLY A 7 7.20 9.77 -0.80
CA GLY A 7 6.71 8.89 0.24
C GLY A 7 5.28 8.42 0.01
N GLY A 8 4.71 7.81 1.05
CA GLY A 8 3.37 7.27 1.00
C GLY A 8 3.12 6.27 2.11
N ALA A 9 1.91 5.74 2.11
CA ALA A 9 1.49 4.66 2.98
C ALA A 9 0.40 3.88 2.24
N ASP A 10 0.51 2.55 2.24
CA ASP A 10 -0.45 1.66 1.60
C ASP A 10 -0.82 0.49 2.52
N LEU A 11 -2.01 -0.05 2.34
CA LEU A 11 -2.52 -1.19 3.10
C LEU A 11 -2.64 -2.43 2.20
N THR A 12 -2.04 -3.55 2.63
CA THR A 12 -2.06 -4.84 1.93
C THR A 12 -2.77 -5.90 2.78
N PRO A 13 -4.11 -5.98 2.77
CA PRO A 13 -4.85 -6.99 3.53
C PRO A 13 -4.81 -8.37 2.86
N TYR A 14 -4.98 -9.43 3.66
CA TYR A 14 -5.19 -10.80 3.18
C TYR A 14 -6.67 -11.17 3.14
N TYR A 15 -7.45 -10.60 4.06
CA TYR A 15 -8.89 -10.66 4.09
C TYR A 15 -9.40 -9.24 4.22
N LEU A 16 -10.45 -8.92 3.49
CA LEU A 16 -10.96 -7.57 3.47
C LEU A 16 -11.78 -7.28 4.73
N PHE A 17 -11.53 -6.16 5.39
CA PHE A 17 -12.37 -5.64 6.46
C PHE A 17 -12.68 -4.20 6.10
N ASP A 18 -13.88 -3.93 5.56
CA ASP A 18 -14.18 -2.64 4.95
C ASP A 18 -13.96 -1.47 5.94
N ASP A 19 -14.32 -1.64 7.22
CA ASP A 19 -14.07 -0.62 8.26
C ASP A 19 -12.57 -0.34 8.46
N ASP A 20 -11.71 -1.37 8.43
CA ASP A 20 -10.26 -1.19 8.59
C ASP A 20 -9.68 -0.39 7.42
N VAL A 21 -10.14 -0.66 6.20
CA VAL A 21 -9.66 0.02 5.01
C VAL A 21 -10.21 1.44 4.94
N SER A 22 -11.49 1.65 5.21
CA SER A 22 -12.10 2.97 5.24
C SER A 22 -11.52 3.86 6.35
N GLU A 23 -11.24 3.32 7.55
CA GLU A 23 -10.53 4.08 8.60
C GLU A 23 -9.11 4.46 8.19
N PHE A 24 -8.36 3.53 7.59
CA PHE A 24 -7.01 3.80 7.08
C PHE A 24 -7.02 4.92 6.03
N HIS A 25 -7.89 4.81 5.03
CA HIS A 25 -8.03 5.81 3.97
C HIS A 25 -8.57 7.15 4.51
N GLY A 26 -9.48 7.13 5.48
CA GLY A 26 -10.07 8.33 6.07
C GLY A 26 -9.04 9.15 6.81
N LEU A 27 -8.14 8.49 7.54
CA LEU A 27 -7.02 9.15 8.22
C LEU A 27 -6.12 9.90 7.24
N TYR A 28 -5.72 9.24 6.14
CA TYR A 28 -4.84 9.87 5.15
C TYR A 28 -5.56 10.93 4.32
N ARG A 29 -6.86 10.78 4.04
CA ARG A 29 -7.68 11.85 3.45
C ARG A 29 -7.68 13.07 4.35
N ASP A 30 -8.03 12.91 5.62
CA ASP A 30 -8.09 14.03 6.57
C ASP A 30 -6.72 14.69 6.76
N LEU A 31 -5.62 13.93 6.64
CA LEU A 31 -4.26 14.48 6.62
C LEU A 31 -4.01 15.32 5.38
N CYS A 32 -4.26 14.76 4.19
CA CYS A 32 -4.11 15.49 2.94
C CYS A 32 -4.98 16.76 2.90
N ASP A 33 -6.22 16.71 3.39
CA ASP A 33 -7.13 17.86 3.41
C ASP A 33 -6.65 19.00 4.32
N ARG A 34 -5.87 18.71 5.38
CA ARG A 34 -5.24 19.75 6.20
C ARG A 34 -4.12 20.49 5.48
N HIS A 35 -3.34 19.77 4.68
CA HIS A 35 -2.19 20.32 3.94
C HIS A 35 -2.57 20.90 2.57
N PHE A 36 -3.59 20.33 1.94
CA PHE A 36 -4.05 20.64 0.59
C PHE A 36 -5.59 20.78 0.59
N PRO A 37 -6.14 21.83 1.21
CA PRO A 37 -7.57 21.96 1.44
C PRO A 37 -8.39 22.02 0.14
N PRO A 38 -9.59 21.41 0.11
CA PRO A 38 -10.46 21.46 -1.06
C PRO A 38 -10.78 22.89 -1.49
N GLY A 39 -10.68 23.17 -2.79
CA GLY A 39 -11.08 24.45 -3.38
C GLY A 39 -10.05 25.58 -3.29
N SER A 40 -8.81 25.32 -2.85
CA SER A 40 -7.74 26.34 -2.78
C SER A 40 -7.13 26.76 -4.13
N GLY A 41 -7.82 26.53 -5.25
CA GLY A 41 -7.34 26.86 -6.60
C GLY A 41 -6.40 25.78 -7.15
N ASP A 42 -6.86 25.13 -8.22
CA ASP A 42 -6.35 23.90 -8.84
C ASP A 42 -6.39 22.64 -7.95
N ASP A 43 -6.92 21.54 -8.51
CA ASP A 43 -6.83 20.20 -7.94
C ASP A 43 -5.35 19.88 -7.67
N SER A 44 -4.87 20.17 -6.47
CA SER A 44 -3.46 19.96 -6.11
C SER A 44 -3.05 18.56 -6.54
N PRO A 45 -1.91 18.39 -7.24
CA PRO A 45 -1.39 17.07 -7.58
C PRO A 45 -1.10 16.23 -6.33
N PHE A 46 -1.11 16.88 -5.16
CA PHE A 46 -0.89 16.29 -3.85
C PHE A 46 -2.18 16.19 -3.00
N SER A 47 -3.35 16.44 -3.59
CA SER A 47 -4.63 16.12 -2.96
C SER A 47 -4.75 14.62 -2.68
N TYR A 48 -5.56 14.24 -1.69
CA TYR A 48 -5.80 12.83 -1.36
C TYR A 48 -6.17 12.01 -2.59
N ARG A 49 -7.11 12.52 -3.39
CA ARG A 49 -7.55 11.85 -4.62
C ARG A 49 -6.40 11.55 -5.55
N LYS A 50 -5.52 12.53 -5.81
CA LYS A 50 -4.37 12.35 -6.70
C LYS A 50 -3.33 11.41 -6.13
N MET A 51 -3.03 11.51 -4.84
CA MET A 51 -2.11 10.58 -4.20
C MET A 51 -2.65 9.15 -4.13
N LYS A 52 -3.97 8.98 -4.00
CA LYS A 52 -4.63 7.67 -4.05
C LYS A 52 -4.59 7.07 -5.45
N GLU A 53 -4.93 7.86 -6.47
CA GLU A 53 -4.78 7.47 -7.88
C GLU A 53 -3.33 7.03 -8.17
N CYS A 54 -2.33 7.82 -7.73
CA CYS A 54 -0.92 7.47 -7.87
C CYS A 54 -0.54 6.20 -7.10
N CYS A 55 -1.14 5.95 -5.93
CA CYS A 55 -0.88 4.76 -5.13
C CYS A 55 -1.41 3.50 -5.83
N ASP A 56 -2.62 3.56 -6.37
CA ASP A 56 -3.21 2.45 -7.13
C ASP A 56 -2.33 2.14 -8.36
N ASP A 57 -1.97 3.16 -9.13
CA ASP A 57 -1.14 2.99 -10.33
C ASP A 57 0.27 2.43 -10.00
N TYR A 58 0.90 2.90 -8.92
CA TYR A 58 2.24 2.47 -8.54
C TYR A 58 2.28 1.00 -8.08
N PHE A 59 1.28 0.57 -7.30
CA PHE A 59 1.24 -0.78 -6.71
C PHE A 59 0.46 -1.80 -7.55
N TYR A 60 0.37 -1.58 -8.87
CA TYR A 60 -0.23 -2.51 -9.82
C TYR A 60 0.77 -3.61 -10.27
N LEU A 61 0.29 -4.85 -10.41
CA LEU A 61 1.05 -5.99 -10.94
C LEU A 61 0.52 -6.33 -12.36
N PRO A 62 1.16 -5.83 -13.44
CA PRO A 62 0.66 -6.01 -14.80
C PRO A 62 0.44 -7.47 -15.21
N ALA A 63 1.38 -8.37 -14.86
CA ALA A 63 1.31 -9.78 -15.22
C ALA A 63 0.16 -10.54 -14.52
N ARG A 64 -0.38 -9.98 -13.42
CA ARG A 64 -1.48 -10.55 -12.64
C ARG A 64 -2.80 -9.82 -12.86
N SER A 65 -2.74 -8.62 -13.43
CA SER A 65 -3.88 -7.72 -13.57
C SER A 65 -4.60 -7.46 -12.24
N GLU A 66 -3.81 -7.21 -11.19
CA GLU A 66 -4.28 -6.94 -9.82
C GLU A 66 -3.38 -5.90 -9.14
N HIS A 67 -3.92 -5.22 -8.14
CA HIS A 67 -3.19 -4.34 -7.25
C HIS A 67 -2.63 -5.15 -6.08
N ARG A 68 -1.49 -4.72 -5.55
CA ARG A 68 -0.82 -5.38 -4.42
C ARG A 68 -1.73 -5.44 -3.20
N GLY A 69 -2.41 -4.33 -2.92
CA GLY A 69 -3.28 -4.11 -1.77
C GLY A 69 -4.44 -3.16 -2.10
N THR A 70 -5.05 -2.59 -1.07
CA THR A 70 -6.22 -1.70 -1.19
C THR A 70 -5.86 -0.24 -1.46
N GLY A 71 -4.57 0.06 -1.60
CA GLY A 71 -4.05 1.39 -1.86
C GLY A 71 -3.79 2.18 -0.59
N GLY A 72 -3.82 3.51 -0.74
CA GLY A 72 -3.49 4.47 0.31
C GLY A 72 -3.10 5.80 -0.35
N ILE A 73 -1.98 6.39 0.07
CA ILE A 73 -1.41 7.57 -0.59
C ILE A 73 0.00 7.25 -1.10
N PHE A 74 0.33 7.77 -2.27
CA PHE A 74 1.68 7.75 -2.82
C PHE A 74 1.96 9.10 -3.49
N PHE A 75 3.14 9.65 -3.24
CA PHE A 75 3.59 10.89 -3.83
C PHE A 75 5.10 10.83 -4.07
N ASP A 76 5.53 11.46 -5.15
CA ASP A 76 6.93 11.58 -5.53
C ASP A 76 7.14 12.99 -6.09
N ASP A 77 8.40 13.42 -6.21
CA ASP A 77 8.77 14.71 -6.82
C ASP A 77 8.08 15.95 -6.20
N MET A 78 7.69 15.91 -4.92
CA MET A 78 7.10 17.07 -4.24
C MET A 78 8.14 18.19 -4.09
N PRO A 79 7.89 19.44 -4.53
CA PRO A 79 8.88 20.51 -4.44
C PRO A 79 9.35 20.76 -3.01
N ALA A 80 10.64 21.07 -2.83
CA ALA A 80 11.19 21.37 -1.50
C ALA A 80 10.57 22.66 -0.93
N SER A 81 9.94 22.56 0.24
CA SER A 81 9.39 23.68 1.01
C SER A 81 9.24 23.29 2.48
N ASP A 82 9.05 24.26 3.37
CA ASP A 82 8.74 23.97 4.79
C ASP A 82 7.43 23.17 4.92
N GLY A 83 6.42 23.49 4.09
CA GLY A 83 5.16 22.73 4.05
C GLY A 83 5.36 21.28 3.57
N THR A 84 6.29 21.04 2.65
CA THR A 84 6.66 19.67 2.21
C THR A 84 7.28 18.88 3.35
N LEU A 85 8.17 19.50 4.14
CA LEU A 85 8.77 18.84 5.30
C LEU A 85 7.73 18.54 6.37
N GLU A 86 6.81 19.47 6.63
CA GLU A 86 5.70 19.29 7.56
C GLU A 86 4.78 18.14 7.12
N PHE A 87 4.36 18.15 5.84
CA PHE A 87 3.52 17.10 5.27
C PHE A 87 4.18 15.71 5.37
N VAL A 88 5.45 15.59 4.96
CA VAL A 88 6.18 14.32 5.04
C VAL A 88 6.32 13.83 6.48
N ARG A 89 6.54 14.74 7.43
CA ARG A 89 6.57 14.41 8.86
C ARG A 89 5.22 13.89 9.34
N ASP A 90 4.14 14.59 9.02
CA ASP A 90 2.78 14.18 9.40
C ASP A 90 2.41 12.81 8.82
N VAL A 91 2.81 12.52 7.58
CA VAL A 91 2.62 11.19 6.96
C VAL A 91 3.36 10.11 7.75
N ALA A 92 4.61 10.37 8.15
CA ALA A 92 5.41 9.43 8.94
C ALA A 92 4.83 9.21 10.35
N GLU A 93 4.42 10.29 11.03
CA GLU A 93 3.80 10.24 12.37
C GLU A 93 2.44 9.54 12.34
N SER A 94 1.76 9.55 11.20
CA SER A 94 0.47 8.89 10.97
C SER A 94 0.54 7.37 10.78
N TRP A 95 1.73 6.79 10.62
CA TRP A 95 1.88 5.34 10.44
C TRP A 95 1.37 4.53 11.64
N VAL A 96 1.73 4.92 12.88
CA VAL A 96 1.25 4.21 14.07
C VAL A 96 -0.27 4.38 14.25
N PRO A 97 -0.84 5.60 14.18
CA PRO A 97 -2.29 5.80 14.24
C PRO A 97 -3.09 5.06 13.16
N SER A 98 -2.57 4.91 11.94
CA SER A 98 -3.29 4.21 10.86
C SER A 98 -3.23 2.69 10.99
N TRP A 99 -2.15 2.14 11.55
CA TRP A 99 -1.94 0.69 11.63
C TRP A 99 -2.38 0.06 12.97
N ARG A 100 -2.13 0.75 14.09
CA ARG A 100 -2.37 0.21 15.44
C ARG A 100 -3.82 -0.24 15.66
N PRO A 101 -4.86 0.55 15.32
CA PRO A 101 -6.25 0.14 15.55
C PRO A 101 -6.61 -1.15 14.82
N ILE A 102 -6.11 -1.33 13.60
CA ILE A 102 -6.30 -2.55 12.81
C ILE A 102 -5.70 -3.74 13.55
N VAL A 103 -4.46 -3.62 14.03
CA VAL A 103 -3.81 -4.71 14.77
C VAL A 103 -4.53 -5.02 16.07
N GLU A 104 -4.94 -4.02 16.83
CA GLU A 104 -5.67 -4.22 18.08
C GLU A 104 -6.99 -4.96 17.87
N ARG A 105 -7.71 -4.70 16.77
CA ARG A 105 -8.94 -5.42 16.42
C ARG A 105 -8.70 -6.84 15.92
N ARG A 106 -7.61 -7.08 15.20
CA ARG A 106 -7.42 -8.33 14.42
C ARG A 106 -6.40 -9.31 15.02
N ARG A 107 -5.55 -8.88 15.96
CA ARG A 107 -4.43 -9.70 16.49
C ARG A 107 -4.83 -11.03 17.10
N ASP A 108 -6.03 -11.11 17.69
CA ASP A 108 -6.53 -12.31 18.38
C ASP A 108 -7.55 -13.08 17.54
N ALA A 109 -7.74 -12.70 16.27
CA ALA A 109 -8.62 -13.40 15.35
C ALA A 109 -8.08 -14.81 15.09
N SER A 110 -8.94 -15.82 15.26
CA SER A 110 -8.61 -17.20 14.92
C SER A 110 -8.54 -17.37 13.40
N TYR A 111 -7.61 -18.20 12.94
CA TYR A 111 -7.49 -18.55 11.52
C TYR A 111 -7.18 -20.04 11.33
N GLY A 112 -7.67 -20.60 10.22
CA GLY A 112 -7.41 -21.97 9.81
C GLY A 112 -6.25 -22.12 8.83
N GLU A 113 -5.97 -23.36 8.43
CA GLU A 113 -4.89 -23.69 7.49
C GLU A 113 -5.12 -23.08 6.10
N GLU A 114 -6.37 -23.11 5.61
CA GLU A 114 -6.73 -22.51 4.31
C GLU A 114 -6.44 -20.99 4.30
N GLN A 115 -6.77 -20.31 5.40
CA GLN A 115 -6.51 -18.87 5.54
C GLN A 115 -5.02 -18.55 5.64
N ARG A 116 -4.26 -19.45 6.29
CA ARG A 116 -2.80 -19.35 6.33
C ARG A 116 -2.20 -19.58 4.93
N GLN A 117 -2.68 -20.57 4.20
CA GLN A 117 -2.22 -20.84 2.83
C GLN A 117 -2.52 -19.65 1.91
N TRP A 118 -3.72 -19.10 1.98
CA TRP A 118 -4.08 -17.88 1.25
C TRP A 118 -3.15 -16.70 1.58
N GLN A 119 -2.86 -16.47 2.87
CA GLN A 119 -1.90 -15.45 3.29
C GLN A 119 -0.52 -15.67 2.66
N LEU A 120 -0.02 -16.91 2.59
CA LEU A 120 1.27 -17.22 1.98
C LEU A 120 1.28 -16.96 0.47
N LEU A 121 0.17 -17.27 -0.23
CA LEU A 121 -0.01 -16.96 -1.65
C LEU A 121 -0.02 -15.43 -1.89
N ARG A 122 -0.74 -14.66 -1.07
CA ARG A 122 -0.75 -13.19 -1.14
C ARG A 122 0.62 -12.58 -0.82
N ARG A 123 1.37 -13.13 0.15
CA ARG A 123 2.76 -12.73 0.41
C ARG A 123 3.69 -13.02 -0.77
N GLY A 124 3.44 -14.10 -1.50
CA GLY A 124 4.11 -14.36 -2.78
C GLY A 124 3.91 -13.24 -3.79
N ARG A 125 2.70 -12.68 -3.90
CA ARG A 125 2.42 -11.48 -4.73
C ARG A 125 3.14 -10.24 -4.26
N TYR A 126 3.26 -10.05 -2.94
CA TYR A 126 4.03 -8.94 -2.36
C TYR A 126 5.50 -9.01 -2.78
N LEU A 127 6.13 -10.20 -2.68
CA LEU A 127 7.50 -10.38 -3.13
C LEU A 127 7.65 -10.26 -4.65
N GLU A 128 6.68 -10.78 -5.42
CA GLU A 128 6.63 -10.64 -6.88
C GLU A 128 6.65 -9.17 -7.28
N PHE A 129 5.84 -8.32 -6.62
CA PHE A 129 5.88 -6.87 -6.85
C PHE A 129 7.25 -6.26 -6.51
N ASN A 130 7.78 -6.56 -5.32
CA ASN A 130 9.04 -5.98 -4.86
C ASN A 130 10.19 -6.32 -5.83
N LEU A 131 10.26 -7.55 -6.34
CA LEU A 131 11.34 -7.96 -7.24
C LEU A 131 11.13 -7.47 -8.69
N LEU A 132 9.89 -7.45 -9.17
CA LEU A 132 9.59 -7.21 -10.59
C LEU A 132 9.18 -5.79 -10.92
N TYR A 133 8.69 -4.99 -9.97
CA TYR A 133 8.07 -3.70 -10.26
C TYR A 133 8.54 -2.57 -9.34
N ASP A 134 8.87 -2.84 -8.08
CA ASP A 134 9.31 -1.81 -7.14
C ASP A 134 10.63 -1.15 -7.59
N ARG A 135 10.55 0.15 -7.89
CA ARG A 135 11.71 0.96 -8.34
C ARG A 135 12.80 1.00 -7.27
N GLY A 136 12.42 1.11 -5.99
CA GLY A 136 13.35 1.23 -4.88
C GLY A 136 14.16 -0.05 -4.67
N VAL A 137 13.51 -1.21 -4.72
CA VAL A 137 14.17 -2.52 -4.57
C VAL A 137 15.10 -2.79 -5.76
N LYS A 138 14.63 -2.57 -7.00
CA LYS A 138 15.47 -2.75 -8.19
C LYS A 138 16.71 -1.87 -8.18
N PHE A 139 16.53 -0.58 -7.90
CA PHE A 139 17.64 0.35 -7.80
C PHE A 139 18.60 -0.04 -6.67
N GLY A 140 18.05 -0.39 -5.50
CA GLY A 140 18.82 -0.82 -4.33
C GLY A 140 19.72 -2.03 -4.63
N LEU A 141 19.20 -3.04 -5.32
CA LEU A 141 19.93 -4.27 -5.69
C LEU A 141 20.91 -4.07 -6.86
N ALA A 142 20.63 -3.14 -7.78
CA ALA A 142 21.49 -2.87 -8.93
C ALA A 142 22.74 -2.04 -8.61
N ASN A 143 22.83 -1.47 -7.40
CA ASN A 143 23.99 -0.70 -6.96
C ASN A 143 25.28 -1.54 -6.92
N ALA A 144 26.44 -0.90 -7.11
CA ALA A 144 27.74 -1.59 -7.16
C ALA A 144 28.11 -2.33 -5.86
N ASN A 145 27.61 -1.86 -4.71
CA ASN A 145 27.78 -2.51 -3.41
C ASN A 145 26.47 -2.41 -2.61
N PRO A 146 25.47 -3.25 -2.93
CA PRO A 146 24.14 -3.13 -2.35
C PRO A 146 24.17 -3.61 -0.90
N ARG A 147 23.51 -2.88 0.01
CA ARG A 147 23.21 -3.39 1.36
C ARG A 147 22.01 -4.33 1.28
N VAL A 148 22.23 -5.54 0.76
CA VAL A 148 21.17 -6.50 0.39
C VAL A 148 20.17 -6.73 1.53
N GLU A 149 20.64 -6.99 2.75
CA GLU A 149 19.78 -7.18 3.93
C GLU A 149 18.87 -5.98 4.24
N GLY A 150 19.33 -4.76 3.93
CA GLY A 150 18.54 -3.54 4.09
C GLY A 150 17.48 -3.39 3.00
N VAL A 151 17.80 -3.80 1.76
CA VAL A 151 16.86 -3.73 0.63
C VAL A 151 15.78 -4.81 0.73
N MET A 152 16.17 -6.01 1.19
CA MET A 152 15.30 -7.19 1.26
C MET A 152 14.53 -7.33 2.56
N VAL A 153 14.64 -6.38 3.50
CA VAL A 153 13.90 -6.38 4.77
C VAL A 153 12.37 -6.42 4.58
N SER A 154 11.89 -5.95 3.43
CA SER A 154 10.48 -5.97 3.06
C SER A 154 9.98 -7.34 2.58
N ALA A 155 10.87 -8.31 2.34
CA ALA A 155 10.50 -9.64 1.91
C ALA A 155 9.83 -10.42 3.07
N PRO A 156 8.63 -10.98 2.88
CA PRO A 156 8.01 -11.82 3.90
C PRO A 156 8.85 -13.07 4.15
N PRO A 157 8.96 -13.55 5.41
CA PRO A 157 9.83 -14.68 5.76
C PRO A 157 9.34 -16.03 5.18
N LEU A 158 8.04 -16.13 4.89
CA LEU A 158 7.42 -17.31 4.28
C LEU A 158 6.39 -16.85 3.25
N ILE A 159 6.41 -17.54 2.11
CA ILE A 159 5.58 -17.31 0.92
C ILE A 159 5.25 -18.65 0.28
N ALA A 160 4.21 -18.69 -0.55
CA ALA A 160 3.84 -19.86 -1.33
C ALA A 160 3.51 -19.47 -2.78
N TRP A 161 3.65 -20.44 -3.68
CA TRP A 161 3.08 -20.39 -5.02
C TRP A 161 2.33 -21.68 -5.28
N GLU A 162 1.20 -21.54 -5.97
CA GLU A 162 0.37 -22.64 -6.40
C GLU A 162 0.06 -22.43 -7.88
N TYR A 163 0.22 -23.50 -8.66
CA TYR A 163 -0.08 -23.47 -10.08
C TYR A 163 -1.59 -23.46 -10.29
N ASN A 164 -2.07 -22.51 -11.11
CA ASN A 164 -3.48 -22.37 -11.47
C ASN A 164 -4.44 -22.42 -10.26
N HIS A 165 -4.09 -21.71 -9.18
CA HIS A 165 -4.95 -21.59 -8.01
C HIS A 165 -6.30 -20.97 -8.38
N GLU A 166 -7.39 -21.67 -8.09
CA GLU A 166 -8.76 -21.23 -8.34
C GLU A 166 -9.42 -20.80 -7.03
N LEU A 167 -10.11 -19.66 -7.08
CA LEU A 167 -10.85 -19.14 -5.93
C LEU A 167 -12.21 -19.80 -5.83
N GLN A 168 -12.64 -20.12 -4.62
CA GLN A 168 -14.00 -20.56 -4.38
C GLN A 168 -14.98 -19.40 -4.58
N GLU A 169 -16.06 -19.65 -5.34
CA GLU A 169 -17.10 -18.65 -5.57
C GLU A 169 -17.77 -18.24 -4.26
N GLY A 170 -17.91 -16.93 -4.03
CA GLY A 170 -18.51 -16.38 -2.82
C GLY A 170 -17.59 -16.38 -1.61
N SER A 171 -16.32 -16.77 -1.75
CA SER A 171 -15.37 -16.77 -0.66
C SER A 171 -14.83 -15.36 -0.34
N GLU A 172 -14.23 -15.20 0.84
CA GLU A 172 -13.63 -13.93 1.25
C GLU A 172 -12.36 -13.61 0.44
N GLU A 173 -11.63 -14.62 -0.03
CA GLU A 173 -10.52 -14.50 -0.98
C GLU A 173 -11.01 -13.94 -2.32
N GLU A 174 -12.12 -14.46 -2.84
CA GLU A 174 -12.74 -13.94 -4.06
C GLU A 174 -13.19 -12.48 -3.88
N ARG A 175 -13.76 -12.16 -2.71
CA ARG A 175 -14.18 -10.80 -2.37
C ARG A 175 -13.02 -9.82 -2.35
N LEU A 176 -11.89 -10.17 -1.72
CA LEU A 176 -10.68 -9.35 -1.77
C LEU A 176 -10.20 -9.19 -3.21
N MET A 177 -10.12 -10.29 -3.97
CA MET A 177 -9.59 -10.26 -5.34
C MET A 177 -10.43 -9.41 -6.30
N LYS A 178 -11.75 -9.31 -6.10
CA LYS A 178 -12.61 -8.39 -6.85
C LYS A 178 -12.15 -6.93 -6.67
N VAL A 179 -11.82 -6.55 -5.45
CA VAL A 179 -11.32 -5.20 -5.12
C VAL A 179 -9.90 -4.99 -5.64
N LEU A 180 -9.01 -5.98 -5.50
CA LEU A 180 -7.64 -5.85 -6.01
C LEU A 180 -7.59 -5.77 -7.55
N LYS A 181 -8.54 -6.38 -8.27
CA LYS A 181 -8.65 -6.24 -9.73
C LYS A 181 -9.27 -4.91 -10.15
N LYS A 182 -10.12 -4.33 -9.30
CA LYS A 182 -10.85 -3.09 -9.57
C LYS A 182 -10.88 -2.25 -8.29
N PRO A 183 -9.86 -1.41 -8.05
CA PRO A 183 -9.83 -0.52 -6.90
C PRO A 183 -11.13 0.30 -6.84
N LYS A 184 -11.64 0.48 -5.64
CA LYS A 184 -12.82 1.30 -5.38
C LYS A 184 -12.44 2.55 -4.59
N ASP A 185 -13.40 3.43 -4.44
CA ASP A 185 -13.31 4.51 -3.46
C ASP A 185 -13.68 3.99 -2.07
N TRP A 186 -12.96 4.45 -1.05
CA TRP A 186 -13.11 3.97 0.32
C TRP A 186 -13.71 5.01 1.27
N VAL A 187 -13.66 6.30 0.89
CA VAL A 187 -13.94 7.45 1.78
C VAL A 187 -14.45 8.68 1.05
#